data_AF-A0A816B5F9-F1
#
_entry.id   AF-A0A816B5F9-F1
#
_cell.length_a   1.000
_cell.length_b   1.000
_cell.length_c   1.000
_cell.angle_alpha   90.00
_cell.angle_beta   90.00
_cell.angle_gamma   90.00
#
_symmetry.space_group_name_H-M   'P 1'
#
loop_
_entity.id
_entity.type
_entity.pdbx_description
1 polymer ?
#
loop_
_entity_poly.entity_id
_entity_poly.type
_entity_poly.pdbx_seq_one_letter_code
_entity_poly.pdbx_strand_id
1 'polypeptide(L)'
;MQLSIVVVFVVLFSVSSYAVKPVFLGSLCLNQVNCFVDPCQVSRCPAYPAAKCASNYCGGCNAVWSLNGKNVDCSVPKSASSVETSESKCITVNCFMNPCGLAKCAKHPNASCRANYCGGCHAWFYVDDKRVQCD
;
A
#
# COMPACT_ATOMS: atom_id res chain seq x y z
N MET A 1 -54.00 44.11 -9.63
CA MET A 1 -53.87 43.12 -8.54
C MET A 1 -53.40 41.72 -9.01
N GLN A 2 -53.60 41.33 -10.28
CA GLN A 2 -53.14 40.02 -10.77
C GLN A 2 -51.65 39.96 -11.18
N LEU A 3 -51.06 41.08 -11.62
CA LEU A 3 -49.66 41.11 -12.09
C LEU A 3 -48.64 40.84 -10.97
N SER A 4 -48.94 41.29 -9.75
CA SER A 4 -48.07 41.11 -8.57
C SER A 4 -48.00 39.67 -8.09
N ILE A 5 -49.09 38.90 -8.25
CA ILE A 5 -49.18 37.51 -7.79
C ILE A 5 -48.37 36.58 -8.72
N VAL A 6 -48.42 36.83 -10.03
CA VAL A 6 -47.67 36.04 -11.03
C VAL A 6 -46.16 36.18 -10.83
N VAL A 7 -45.67 37.38 -10.50
CA VAL A 7 -44.24 37.62 -10.24
C VAL A 7 -43.76 36.87 -9.00
N VAL A 8 -44.56 36.83 -7.93
CA VAL A 8 -44.20 36.09 -6.70
C VAL A 8 -44.14 34.58 -6.96
N PHE A 9 -45.09 34.03 -7.72
CA PHE A 9 -45.05 32.60 -8.08
C PHE A 9 -43.88 32.24 -9.01
N VAL A 10 -43.55 33.08 -10.00
CA VAL A 10 -42.41 32.81 -10.91
C VAL A 10 -41.08 32.85 -10.14
N VAL A 11 -40.90 33.78 -9.19
CA VAL A 11 -39.67 33.85 -8.37
C VAL A 11 -39.55 32.66 -7.42
N LEU A 12 -40.65 32.20 -6.82
CA LEU A 12 -40.66 31.03 -5.94
C LEU A 12 -40.47 29.69 -6.69
N PHE A 13 -40.99 29.56 -7.92
CA PHE A 13 -40.81 28.34 -8.72
C PHE A 13 -39.45 28.30 -9.43
N SER A 14 -38.86 29.44 -9.79
CA SER A 14 -37.56 29.51 -10.50
C SER A 14 -36.33 29.25 -9.63
N VAL A 15 -36.44 29.36 -8.30
CA VAL A 15 -35.34 29.00 -7.38
C VAL A 15 -35.15 27.48 -7.22
N SER A 16 -36.06 26.66 -7.75
CA SER A 16 -36.03 25.19 -7.66
C SER A 16 -35.01 24.51 -8.60
N SER A 17 -34.45 25.25 -9.56
CA SER A 17 -33.65 24.66 -10.66
C SER A 17 -32.18 25.05 -10.65
N TYR A 18 -31.71 25.79 -9.64
CA TYR A 18 -30.28 25.90 -9.40
C TYR A 18 -29.80 24.53 -8.92
N ALA A 19 -29.36 23.72 -9.87
CA ALA A 19 -28.54 22.57 -9.61
C ALA A 19 -27.27 23.06 -8.90
N VAL A 20 -27.34 23.16 -7.59
CA VAL A 20 -26.17 23.25 -6.72
C VAL A 20 -25.41 21.96 -6.96
N LYS A 21 -24.40 22.03 -7.83
CA LYS A 21 -23.40 20.98 -7.92
C LYS A 21 -22.89 20.80 -6.49
N PRO A 22 -23.02 19.61 -5.88
CA PRO A 22 -22.45 19.38 -4.58
C PRO A 22 -20.96 19.68 -4.71
N VAL A 23 -20.50 20.72 -4.02
CA VAL A 23 -19.07 20.91 -3.81
C VAL A 23 -18.68 19.71 -2.96
N PHE A 24 -18.03 18.74 -3.58
CA PHE A 24 -17.43 17.64 -2.85
C PHE A 24 -16.27 18.25 -2.07
N LEU A 25 -16.51 18.67 -0.82
CA LEU A 25 -15.47 19.11 0.12
C LEU A 25 -14.64 17.89 0.57
N GLY A 26 -14.02 17.19 -0.37
CA GLY A 26 -13.20 16.00 -0.15
C GLY A 26 -11.83 16.27 0.50
N SER A 27 -11.66 17.40 1.20
CA SER A 27 -10.38 17.80 1.77
C SER A 27 -10.49 18.63 3.06
N LEU A 28 -11.66 18.67 3.72
CA LEU A 28 -11.75 19.32 5.02
C LEU A 28 -11.18 18.38 6.10
N CYS A 29 -9.97 18.71 6.53
CA CYS A 29 -9.36 18.20 7.73
C CYS A 29 -10.16 18.62 8.96
N LEU A 30 -11.18 17.84 9.33
CA LEU A 30 -12.08 18.19 10.44
C LEU A 30 -11.41 18.15 11.83
N ASN A 31 -10.31 17.42 11.96
CA ASN A 31 -9.58 17.22 13.22
C ASN A 31 -8.09 17.52 13.02
N GLN A 32 -7.74 18.78 12.82
CA GLN A 32 -6.32 19.17 12.76
C GLN A 32 -5.73 19.21 14.17
N VAL A 33 -4.53 18.64 14.34
CA VAL A 33 -3.78 18.68 15.60
C VAL A 33 -2.51 19.52 15.44
N ASN A 34 -1.97 19.99 16.55
CA ASN A 34 -0.66 20.65 16.58
C ASN A 34 0.37 19.71 17.20
N CYS A 35 1.48 19.49 16.51
CA CYS A 35 2.51 18.53 16.90
C CYS A 35 3.70 19.27 17.53
N PHE A 36 4.34 18.64 18.51
CA PHE A 36 5.55 19.20 19.11
C PHE A 36 6.73 19.24 18.13
N VAL A 37 6.80 18.26 17.22
CA VAL A 37 7.81 18.17 16.15
C VAL A 37 7.12 17.86 14.83
N ASP A 38 7.66 18.39 13.73
CA ASP A 38 7.21 18.07 12.39
C ASP A 38 7.38 16.56 12.12
N PRO A 39 6.31 15.83 11.74
CA PRO A 39 6.37 14.41 11.42
C PRO A 39 7.46 14.04 10.40
N CYS A 40 7.73 14.90 9.40
CA CYS A 40 8.74 14.65 8.38
C CYS A 40 10.17 14.85 8.87
N GLN A 41 10.38 15.52 10.01
CA GLN A 41 11.71 15.65 10.62
C GLN A 41 12.10 14.40 11.43
N VAL A 42 11.12 13.68 11.97
CA VAL A 42 11.35 12.53 12.85
C VAL A 42 11.04 11.18 12.20
N SER A 43 10.29 11.18 11.09
CA SER A 43 9.97 9.97 10.33
C SER A 43 10.99 9.67 9.25
N ARG A 44 11.12 8.39 8.88
CA ARG A 44 11.98 7.92 7.78
C ARG A 44 11.23 6.90 6.93
N CYS A 45 11.57 6.85 5.65
CA CYS A 45 11.05 5.84 4.72
C CYS A 45 12.19 5.03 4.07
N PRO A 46 12.77 4.04 4.79
CA PRO A 46 13.87 3.24 4.26
C PRO A 46 13.52 2.48 2.98
N ALA A 47 12.23 2.12 2.82
CA ALA A 47 11.73 1.49 1.61
C ALA A 47 11.85 2.41 0.38
N TYR A 48 11.68 3.72 0.53
CA TYR A 48 11.75 4.68 -0.58
C TYR A 48 12.64 5.88 -0.20
N PRO A 49 13.97 5.74 -0.25
CA PRO A 49 14.90 6.81 0.15
C PRO A 49 14.81 8.06 -0.74
N ALA A 50 14.24 7.95 -1.94
CA ALA A 50 13.99 9.06 -2.85
C ALA A 50 12.59 9.67 -2.72
N ALA A 51 11.73 9.13 -1.84
CA ALA A 51 10.39 9.66 -1.64
C ALA A 51 10.43 11.01 -0.92
N LYS A 52 9.53 11.91 -1.31
CA LYS A 52 9.29 13.20 -0.67
C LYS A 52 8.30 13.01 0.47
N CYS A 53 8.61 13.58 1.63
CA CYS A 53 7.72 13.60 2.77
C CYS A 53 6.83 14.86 2.76
N ALA A 54 5.57 14.70 3.13
CA ALA A 54 4.62 15.76 3.40
C ALA A 54 3.96 15.52 4.77
N SER A 55 3.99 16.54 5.62
CA SER A 55 3.43 16.48 6.97
C SER A 55 1.90 16.60 6.90
N ASN A 56 1.20 15.66 7.54
CA ASN A 56 -0.24 15.62 7.60
C ASN A 56 -0.70 15.66 9.06
N TYR A 57 -1.32 16.77 9.43
CA TYR A 57 -1.80 17.07 10.78
C TYR A 57 -3.25 16.66 11.04
N CYS A 58 -3.88 15.96 10.09
CA CYS A 58 -5.26 15.53 10.19
C CYS A 58 -5.38 14.22 10.98
N GLY A 59 -6.13 14.25 12.08
CA GLY A 59 -6.32 13.11 12.97
C GLY A 59 -5.07 12.70 13.76
N GLY A 60 -3.96 13.43 13.61
CA GLY A 60 -2.68 13.08 14.24
C GLY A 60 -1.47 13.72 13.56
N CYS A 61 -0.28 13.36 14.04
CA CYS A 61 1.02 13.81 13.54
C CYS A 61 1.58 12.79 12.52
N ASN A 62 1.15 12.87 11.27
CA ASN A 62 1.44 11.85 10.26
C ASN A 62 2.47 12.32 9.23
N ALA A 63 3.36 11.42 8.80
CA ALA A 63 4.28 11.65 7.69
C ALA A 63 3.75 10.89 6.46
N VAL A 64 3.35 11.61 5.41
CA VAL A 64 2.88 11.03 4.15
C VAL A 64 4.03 11.05 3.14
N TRP A 65 4.34 9.90 2.55
CA TRP A 65 5.45 9.77 1.62
C TRP A 65 4.96 9.61 0.20
N SER A 66 5.61 10.29 -0.74
CA SER A 66 5.26 10.24 -2.16
C SER A 66 6.51 10.08 -3.03
N LEU A 67 6.42 9.23 -4.05
CA LEU A 67 7.45 9.04 -5.07
C LEU A 67 6.82 9.27 -6.44
N ASN A 68 7.41 10.16 -7.25
CA ASN A 68 6.89 10.51 -8.57
C ASN A 68 5.39 10.90 -8.57
N GLY A 69 4.94 11.61 -7.53
CA GLY A 69 3.56 12.06 -7.38
C GLY A 69 2.56 11.01 -6.91
N LYS A 70 3.01 9.79 -6.56
CA LYS A 70 2.17 8.72 -6.01
C LYS A 70 2.52 8.47 -4.55
N ASN A 71 1.51 8.27 -3.70
CA ASN A 71 1.73 7.91 -2.29
C ASN A 71 2.34 6.51 -2.19
N VAL A 72 3.33 6.35 -1.31
CA VAL A 72 4.01 5.09 -1.06
C VAL A 72 3.89 4.73 0.42
N ASP A 73 3.76 3.43 0.70
CA ASP A 73 3.73 2.93 2.08
C ASP A 73 5.14 2.59 2.55
N CYS A 74 5.57 3.22 3.63
CA CYS A 74 6.89 3.03 4.23
C CYS A 74 6.92 1.90 5.26
N SER A 75 5.76 1.32 5.59
CA SER A 75 5.60 0.17 6.49
C SER A 75 6.04 -1.13 5.82
N VAL A 76 6.10 -1.14 4.49
CA VAL A 76 6.53 -2.29 3.71
C VAL A 76 7.98 -2.14 3.27
N PRO A 77 8.88 -3.10 3.57
CA PRO A 77 10.18 -3.12 2.93
C PRO A 77 9.98 -3.23 1.41
N LYS A 78 10.92 -2.67 0.64
CA LYS A 78 10.93 -2.50 -0.82
C LYS A 78 10.69 -3.77 -1.67
N SER A 79 10.38 -4.90 -1.04
CA SER A 79 9.97 -6.16 -1.64
C SER A 79 8.45 -6.32 -1.80
N ALA A 80 7.61 -5.41 -1.27
CA ALA A 80 6.15 -5.60 -1.26
C ALA A 80 5.34 -4.48 -1.95
N SER A 81 5.96 -3.72 -2.86
CA SER A 81 5.21 -2.85 -3.77
C SER A 81 5.65 -3.10 -5.20
N SER A 82 5.17 -4.21 -5.73
CA SER A 82 4.98 -4.41 -7.16
C SER A 82 3.68 -5.19 -7.33
N VAL A 83 2.58 -4.45 -7.38
CA VAL A 83 1.43 -4.85 -8.20
C VAL A 83 1.40 -3.75 -9.25
N GLU A 84 1.81 -4.00 -10.49
CA GLU A 84 1.08 -4.81 -11.46
C GLU A 84 2.00 -5.66 -12.38
N THR A 85 1.66 -6.95 -12.46
CA THR A 85 1.65 -7.86 -13.63
C THR A 85 2.91 -8.07 -14.47
N SER A 86 3.70 -9.09 -14.10
CA SER A 86 4.19 -10.13 -15.03
C SER A 86 4.68 -11.34 -14.22
N GLU A 87 4.21 -12.54 -14.56
CA GLU A 87 4.47 -13.86 -13.95
C GLU A 87 5.65 -14.01 -12.96
N SER A 88 5.32 -14.55 -11.77
CA SER A 88 6.20 -15.33 -10.88
C SER A 88 7.19 -14.63 -9.94
N LYS A 89 7.06 -13.33 -9.64
CA LYS A 89 7.84 -12.76 -8.52
C LYS A 89 7.12 -12.91 -7.19
N CYS A 90 7.53 -13.89 -6.40
CA CYS A 90 6.97 -14.13 -5.07
C CYS A 90 7.66 -13.32 -3.97
N ILE A 91 6.93 -13.12 -2.87
CA ILE A 91 7.41 -12.44 -1.67
C ILE A 91 8.48 -13.31 -1.02
N THR A 92 9.73 -12.84 -0.99
CA THR A 92 10.82 -13.55 -0.31
C THR A 92 10.83 -13.21 1.19
N VAL A 93 10.97 -14.22 2.03
CA VAL A 93 11.09 -14.06 3.49
C VAL A 93 12.53 -14.24 3.96
N ASN A 94 12.89 -13.63 5.08
CA ASN A 94 14.18 -13.84 5.72
C ASN A 94 14.07 -14.94 6.78
N CYS A 95 14.79 -16.05 6.58
CA CYS A 95 14.76 -17.20 7.50
C CYS A 95 15.86 -17.08 8.55
N PHE A 96 15.55 -17.49 9.78
CA PHE A 96 16.56 -17.56 10.85
C PHE A 96 17.68 -18.57 10.53
N MET A 97 17.34 -19.66 9.84
CA MET A 97 18.30 -20.68 9.39
C MET A 97 18.06 -21.02 7.92
N ASN A 98 19.13 -21.45 7.24
CA ASN A 98 19.02 -22.00 5.89
C ASN A 98 18.18 -23.30 5.94
N PRO A 99 17.09 -23.41 5.17
CA PRO A 99 16.21 -24.58 5.21
C PRO A 99 16.92 -25.88 4.76
N CYS A 100 17.99 -25.79 3.95
CA CYS A 100 18.82 -26.93 3.59
C CYS A 100 19.83 -27.36 4.67
N GLY A 101 20.00 -26.59 5.76
CA GLY A 101 21.02 -26.86 6.78
C GLY A 101 20.81 -28.19 7.53
N LEU A 102 19.55 -28.60 7.71
CA LEU A 102 19.19 -29.84 8.42
C LEU A 102 18.22 -30.73 7.63
N ALA A 103 17.71 -30.27 6.49
CA ALA A 103 16.78 -31.05 5.70
C ALA A 103 17.49 -32.19 4.95
N LYS A 104 16.90 -33.38 4.97
CA LYS A 104 17.34 -34.55 4.20
C LYS A 104 16.16 -35.21 3.51
N CYS A 105 16.41 -35.81 2.35
CA CYS A 105 15.42 -36.57 1.60
C CYS A 105 15.75 -38.07 1.70
N ALA A 106 15.05 -38.82 2.56
CA ALA A 106 15.36 -40.23 2.80
C ALA A 106 15.16 -41.10 1.54
N LYS A 107 14.14 -40.78 0.75
CA LYS A 107 13.78 -41.45 -0.51
C LYS A 107 14.82 -41.24 -1.62
N HIS A 108 15.52 -40.10 -1.59
CA HIS A 108 16.53 -39.72 -2.55
C HIS A 108 17.78 -39.22 -1.82
N PRO A 109 18.61 -40.12 -1.25
CA PRO A 109 19.76 -39.74 -0.42
C PRO A 109 20.82 -38.93 -1.16
N ASN A 110 20.87 -39.06 -2.50
CA ASN A 110 21.79 -38.32 -3.37
C ASN A 110 21.19 -37.01 -3.92
N ALA A 111 19.98 -36.62 -3.50
CA ALA A 111 19.36 -35.41 -4.00
C ALA A 111 20.05 -34.14 -3.49
N SER A 112 20.28 -33.18 -4.38
CA SER A 112 20.79 -31.86 -4.02
C SER A 112 19.67 -31.01 -3.43
N CYS A 113 19.90 -30.45 -2.24
CA CYS A 113 18.98 -29.47 -1.66
C CYS A 113 19.20 -28.08 -2.27
N ARG A 114 18.12 -27.35 -2.54
CA ARG A 114 18.10 -25.93 -2.92
C ARG A 114 17.12 -25.21 -2.01
N ALA A 115 17.61 -24.16 -1.34
CA ALA A 115 16.78 -23.35 -0.48
C ALA A 115 15.85 -22.47 -1.33
N ASN A 116 14.58 -22.41 -0.95
CA ASN A 116 13.61 -21.50 -1.52
C ASN A 116 13.00 -20.63 -0.42
N TYR A 117 13.09 -19.31 -0.60
CA TYR A 117 12.63 -18.28 0.33
C TYR A 117 11.30 -17.64 -0.09
N CYS A 118 10.73 -18.12 -1.19
CA CYS A 118 9.48 -17.68 -1.79
C CYS A 118 8.29 -18.11 -0.94
N GLY A 119 7.59 -17.16 -0.32
CA GLY A 119 6.41 -17.42 0.52
C GLY A 119 6.70 -18.13 1.85
N GLY A 120 7.96 -18.50 2.12
CA GLY A 120 8.34 -19.28 3.30
C GLY A 120 9.77 -19.81 3.21
N CYS A 121 10.17 -20.57 4.24
CA CYS A 121 11.49 -21.21 4.34
C CYS A 121 11.40 -22.67 3.88
N HIS A 122 11.60 -22.92 2.58
CA HIS A 122 11.41 -24.24 1.99
C HIS A 122 12.74 -24.89 1.59
N ALA A 123 12.87 -26.18 1.85
CA ALA A 123 13.93 -27.03 1.33
C ALA A 123 13.37 -27.84 0.15
N TRP A 124 13.90 -27.64 -1.06
CA TRP A 124 13.52 -28.39 -2.25
C TRP A 124 14.66 -29.31 -2.68
N PHE A 125 14.35 -30.55 -3.00
CA PHE A 125 15.33 -31.56 -3.37
C PHE A 125 15.27 -31.86 -4.87
N TYR A 126 16.44 -32.06 -5.46
CA TYR A 126 16.60 -32.24 -6.90
C TYR A 126 17.51 -33.43 -7.22
N VAL A 127 17.13 -34.20 -8.24
CA VAL A 127 17.96 -35.24 -8.88
C VAL A 127 18.00 -34.89 -10.37
N ASP A 128 19.19 -34.72 -10.95
CA ASP A 128 19.38 -34.31 -12.34
C ASP A 128 18.53 -33.08 -12.73
N ASP A 129 18.59 -32.04 -11.89
CA ASP A 129 17.82 -30.79 -12.02
C ASP A 129 16.29 -30.91 -11.97
N LYS A 130 15.74 -32.10 -11.69
CA LYS A 130 14.30 -32.31 -11.51
C LYS A 130 13.95 -32.34 -10.03
N ARG A 131 12.94 -31.54 -9.64
CA ARG A 131 12.43 -31.54 -8.26
C ARG A 131 11.80 -32.89 -7.94
N VAL A 132 12.19 -33.49 -6.82
CA VAL A 132 11.65 -34.76 -6.33
C VAL A 132 10.81 -34.56 -5.06
N GLN A 133 9.87 -35.47 -4.84
CA GLN A 133 9.06 -35.52 -3.63
C GLN A 133 9.79 -36.38 -2.57
N CYS A 134 9.87 -35.88 -1.34
CA CYS A 134 10.57 -36.56 -0.23
C CYS A 134 9.63 -37.26 0.76
N ASP A 135 8.35 -37.35 0.39
CA ASP A 135 7.28 -38.02 1.14
C ASP A 135 7.26 -39.54 0.89
#